data_AF-A0A450SWY0-F1
#
_entry.id   AF-A0A450SWY0-F1
#
_cell.length_a   1.000
_cell.length_b   1.000
_cell.length_c   1.000
_cell.angle_alpha   90.00
_cell.angle_beta   90.00
_cell.angle_gamma   90.00
#
_symmetry.space_group_name_H-M   'P 1'
#
loop_
_entity.id
_entity.type
_entity.pdbx_description
1 polymer ?
#
loop_
_entity_poly.entity_id
_entity_poly.type
_entity_poly.pdbx_seq_one_letter_code
_entity_poly.pdbx_strand_id
1 'polypeptide(L)' 'MHTIEFETKIRDGIIELPRHHGPLPESRVKVILLVEDDPVSTAARPSALDVLARSPGKRLFRSAEAVDRHLRAERDAWER' A
#
# COMPACT_ATOMS: atom_id res chain seq x y z
N MET A 1 -3.19 21.70 26.58
CA MET A 1 -3.94 20.96 25.55
C MET A 1 -3.68 19.48 25.82
N HIS A 2 -4.71 18.72 26.17
CA HIS A 2 -4.57 17.30 26.54
C HIS A 2 -5.22 16.43 25.47
N THR A 3 -4.50 15.40 25.04
CA THR A 3 -4.99 14.43 24.05
C THR A 3 -5.43 13.18 24.81
N ILE A 4 -6.63 12.69 24.52
CA ILE A 4 -7.13 11.43 25.04
C ILE A 4 -7.21 10.47 23.86
N GLU A 5 -6.48 9.38 23.96
CA GLU A 5 -6.47 8.30 22.97
C GLU A 5 -7.14 7.07 23.59
N PHE A 6 -8.08 6.49 22.86
CA PHE A 6 -8.76 5.28 23.26
C PHE A 6 -9.22 4.52 22.02
N GLU A 7 -9.21 3.20 22.11
CA GLU A 7 -9.78 2.33 21.09
C GLU A 7 -11.29 2.20 21.32
N THR A 8 -12.06 2.39 20.26
CA THR A 8 -13.52 2.17 20.28
C THR A 8 -13.99 1.75 18.90
N LYS A 9 -15.20 1.19 18.85
CA LYS A 9 -15.86 0.83 17.59
C LYS A 9 -16.95 1.84 17.31
N ILE A 10 -17.05 2.26 16.05
CA ILE A 10 -18.18 3.05 15.58
C ILE A 10 -19.38 2.13 15.45
N ARG A 11 -20.48 2.42 16.14
CA ARG A 11 -21.76 1.70 16.03
C ARG A 11 -22.82 2.66 15.55
N ASP A 12 -23.46 2.38 14.42
CA ASP A 12 -24.50 3.23 13.82
C ASP A 12 -24.08 4.70 13.61
N GLY A 13 -22.80 4.94 13.33
CA GLY A 13 -22.23 6.28 13.18
C GLY A 13 -21.97 7.02 14.50
N ILE A 14 -22.20 6.37 15.65
CA ILE A 14 -21.96 6.90 16.98
C ILE A 14 -20.64 6.34 17.52
N ILE A 15 -19.79 7.23 18.03
CA ILE A 15 -18.55 6.90 18.75
C ILE A 15 -18.84 7.02 20.24
N GLU A 16 -18.89 5.90 20.94
CA GLU A 16 -19.06 5.91 22.39
C GLU A 16 -17.72 6.20 23.07
N LEU A 17 -17.68 7.23 23.91
CA LEU A 17 -16.53 7.51 24.76
C LEU A 17 -16.50 6.54 25.94
N PRO A 18 -15.36 5.86 26.19
CA PRO A 18 -15.20 5.00 27.35
C PRO A 18 -15.39 5.80 28.64
N ARG A 19 -16.21 5.28 29.55
CA ARG A 19 -16.50 5.88 30.87
C ARG A 19 -15.26 6.05 31.77
N HIS A 20 -14.14 5.43 31.40
CA HIS A 20 -12.86 5.54 32.10
C HIS A 20 -12.20 6.91 31.93
N HIS A 21 -12.58 7.66 30.90
CA HIS A 21 -12.25 9.07 30.79
C HIS A 21 -13.41 9.82 31.43
N GLY A 22 -13.18 10.44 32.59
CA GLY A 22 -14.18 11.22 33.31
C GLY A 22 -14.86 12.27 32.42
N PRO A 23 -15.94 12.90 32.89
CA PRO A 23 -16.74 13.81 32.06
C PRO A 23 -15.84 14.86 31.41
N LEU A 24 -15.82 14.85 30.08
CA LEU A 24 -15.14 15.89 29.32
C LEU A 24 -15.79 17.22 29.69
N PRO A 25 -15.01 18.29 29.94
CA PRO A 25 -15.58 19.61 30.17
C PRO A 25 -16.42 20.02 28.94
N GLU A 26 -17.50 20.77 29.16
CA GLU A 26 -18.34 21.35 28.09
C GLU A 26 -17.53 22.36 27.28
N SER A 27 -16.66 21.84 26.43
CA SER A 27 -15.66 22.60 25.69
C SER A 27 -15.59 22.06 24.26
N ARG A 28 -15.26 22.93 23.32
CA ARG A 28 -15.03 22.53 21.92
C ARG A 28 -13.83 21.58 21.87
N VAL A 29 -14.07 20.33 21.50
CA VAL A 29 -13.04 19.31 21.31
C VAL A 29 -12.84 19.01 19.83
N LYS A 30 -11.61 18.68 19.45
CA LYS A 30 -11.26 18.18 18.11
C LYS A 30 -11.10 16.66 18.20
N VAL A 31 -11.90 15.91 17.45
CA VAL A 31 -11.85 14.45 17.39
C VAL A 31 -11.03 14.03 16.16
N ILE A 32 -10.06 13.14 16.37
CA ILE A 32 -9.25 12.54 15.29
C ILE A 32 -9.61 11.04 15.26
N LEU A 33 -10.07 10.57 14.11
CA LEU A 33 -10.43 9.18 13.87
C LEU A 33 -9.32 8.50 13.08
N LEU A 34 -8.68 7.52 13.69
CA LEU A 34 -7.74 6.62 13.04
C LEU A 34 -8.51 5.33 12.77
N VAL A 35 -8.92 5.14 11.52
CA VAL A 35 -9.57 3.91 11.07
C VAL A 35 -8.46 3.05 10.50
N GLU A 36 -8.25 1.87 11.07
CA GLU A 36 -7.49 0.84 10.38
C GLU A 36 -8.25 0.51 9.11
N ASP A 37 -7.65 0.73 7.95
CA ASP A 37 -8.18 0.15 6.72
C ASP A 37 -8.36 -1.34 7.00
N ASP A 38 -9.59 -1.85 6.87
CA ASP A 38 -9.80 -3.29 6.77
C ASP A 38 -8.73 -3.81 5.78
N PRO A 39 -8.19 -5.01 5.96
CA PRO A 39 -7.46 -5.68 4.90
C PRO A 39 -8.47 -6.08 3.80
N VAL A 40 -9.30 -5.14 3.31
CA VAL A 40 -9.93 -5.19 1.99
C VAL A 40 -8.77 -5.24 1.02
N SER A 41 -8.34 -6.47 0.76
CA SER A 41 -7.40 -6.87 -0.26
C SER A 41 -6.38 -5.78 -0.53
N THR A 42 -5.20 -5.89 0.08
CA THR A 42 -4.00 -5.49 -0.66
C THR A 42 -4.00 -6.34 -1.92
N ALA A 43 -4.78 -5.92 -2.92
CA ALA A 43 -4.93 -6.56 -4.21
C ALA A 43 -3.49 -6.69 -4.65
N ALA A 44 -3.00 -7.93 -4.63
CA ALA A 44 -1.58 -8.23 -4.52
C ALA A 44 -0.86 -7.28 -5.47
N ARG A 45 -0.09 -6.34 -4.91
CA ARG A 45 0.52 -5.28 -5.72
C ARG A 45 1.15 -5.99 -6.91
N PRO A 46 0.72 -5.68 -8.14
CA PRO A 46 1.13 -6.47 -9.29
C PRO A 46 2.65 -6.47 -9.31
N SER A 47 3.25 -7.65 -9.33
CA SER A 47 4.69 -7.77 -9.36
C SER A 47 5.20 -7.06 -10.61
N ALA A 48 6.48 -6.67 -10.61
CA ALA A 48 7.10 -6.11 -11.80
C ALA A 48 6.91 -7.04 -13.03
N LEU A 49 6.87 -8.36 -12.81
CA LEU A 49 6.59 -9.34 -13.85
C LEU A 49 5.15 -9.30 -14.36
N ASP A 50 4.17 -9.04 -13.48
CA ASP A 50 2.75 -8.90 -13.85
C ASP A 50 2.52 -7.63 -14.68
N VAL A 51 3.19 -6.54 -14.31
CA VAL A 51 3.15 -5.29 -15.08
C VAL A 51 3.78 -5.50 -16.46
N LEU A 52 4.97 -6.11 -16.52
CA LEU A 52 5.67 -6.40 -17.78
C LEU A 52 4.92 -7.42 -18.67
N ALA A 53 4.12 -8.31 -18.09
CA ALA A 53 3.29 -9.26 -18.84
C ALA A 53 2.09 -8.58 -19.54
N ARG A 54 1.61 -7.46 -18.99
CA ARG A 54 0.44 -6.72 -19.50
C ARG A 54 0.80 -5.59 -20.47
N SER A 55 2.09 -5.27 -20.63
CA SER A 55 2.57 -4.26 -21.56
C SER A 55 2.16 -4.57 -23.01
N PRO A 56 1.57 -3.63 -23.76
CA PRO A 56 1.32 -3.81 -25.18
C PRO A 56 2.65 -3.83 -25.94
N GLY A 57 2.93 -4.91 -26.67
CA GLY A 57 4.23 -5.15 -27.29
C GLY A 57 4.89 -6.36 -26.64
N LYS A 58 4.59 -7.54 -27.19
CA LYS A 58 5.05 -8.86 -26.70
C LYS A 58 6.53 -8.80 -26.30
N ARG A 59 6.85 -9.34 -25.12
CA ARG A 59 8.22 -9.49 -24.60
C ARG A 59 9.18 -9.82 -25.75
N LEU A 60 10.13 -8.92 -26.03
CA LEU A 60 11.15 -9.11 -27.08
C LEU A 60 11.95 -10.39 -26.84
N PHE A 61 12.10 -10.78 -25.57
CA PHE A 61 12.80 -11.99 -25.14
C PHE A 61 11.89 -12.83 -24.24
N ARG A 62 11.85 -14.15 -24.50
CA ARG A 62 10.98 -15.09 -23.77
C ARG A 62 11.53 -15.51 -22.39
N SER A 63 12.83 -15.33 -22.15
CA SER A 63 13.50 -15.67 -20.90
C SER A 63 14.68 -14.73 -20.60
N ALA A 64 15.16 -14.73 -19.36
CA ALA A 64 16.29 -13.91 -18.93
C ALA A 64 17.59 -14.33 -19.63
N GLU A 65 17.77 -15.62 -19.90
CA GLU A 65 18.94 -16.16 -20.61
C GLU A 65 19.00 -15.67 -22.06
N ALA A 66 17.83 -15.46 -22.70
CA ALA A 66 17.76 -14.89 -24.03
C ALA A 66 18.20 -13.41 -24.06
N VAL A 67 17.89 -12.66 -23.00
CA VAL A 67 18.39 -11.28 -22.82
C VAL A 67 19.91 -11.29 -22.62
N ASP A 68 20.41 -12.13 -21.71
CA ASP A 68 21.83 -12.18 -21.38
C ASP A 68 22.69 -12.55 -22.61
N ARG A 69 22.23 -13.54 -23.39
CA ARG A 69 22.91 -13.92 -24.64
C ARG A 69 22.94 -12.77 -25.65
N HIS A 70 21.84 -12.03 -25.80
CA HIS A 70 21.77 -10.91 -26.72
C HIS A 70 22.73 -9.78 -26.30
N LEU A 71 22.75 -9.43 -25.00
CA LEU A 71 23.65 -8.41 -24.47
C LEU A 71 25.14 -8.76 -24.64
N ARG A 72 25.51 -10.04 -24.43
CA ARG A 72 26.87 -10.50 -24.70
C ARG A 72 27.23 -10.38 -26.17
N ALA A 73 26.35 -10.79 -27.07
CA ALA A 73 26.59 -10.70 -28.50
C ALA A 73 26.77 -9.24 -28.98
N GLU A 74 25.98 -8.30 -28.45
CA GLU A 74 26.13 -6.87 -28.73
C GLU A 74 27.48 -6.33 -28.21
N ARG A 75 27.87 -6.69 -26.98
CA ARG A 75 29.16 -6.28 -26.41
C ARG A 75 30.35 -6.81 -27.23
N ASP A 76 30.32 -8.09 -27.58
CA ASP A 76 31.37 -8.73 -28.38
C ASP A 76 31.44 -8.14 -29.81
N ALA A 77 30.36 -7.53 -30.30
CA ALA A 77 30.33 -6.82 -31.57
C ALA A 77 30.93 -5.40 -31.47
N TRP A 78 30.93 -4.78 -30.28
CA TRP A 78 31.54 -3.47 -30.03
C TRP A 78 33.03 -3.57 -29.69
N GLU A 79 33.46 -4.72 -29.17
CA GLU A 79 34.89 -5.00 -28.89
C GLU A 79 35.68 -5.41 -30.15
N ARG A 80 35.04 -5.44 -31.33
CA ARG A 80 35.61 -5.86 -32.61
C ARG A 80 35.81 -4.67 -33.55
#